data_AF-A0A2V8TTK5-F1
#
_entry.id   AF-A0A2V8TTK5-F1
#
_cell.length_a   1.000
_cell.length_b   1.000
_cell.length_c   1.000
_cell.angle_alpha   90.00
_cell.angle_beta   90.00
_cell.angle_gamma   90.00
#
_symmetry.space_group_name_H-M   'P 1'
#
loop_
_entity.id
_entity.type
_entity.pdbx_description
1 polymer ?
#
loop_
_entity_poly.entity_id
_entity_poly.type
_entity_poly.pdbx_seq_one_letter_code
_entity_poly.pdbx_strand_id
1 'polypeptide(L)'
;MVLSLAGGALGLFLAAWSTRALQALLRPDSGEFRERLPRWDQIGLDMPVLLFTLALALLTGILFGTAPAFASARGDVNDALKECGRGSTPGAAGARLRRMLVVAEIAVALVLLIGAGLLMRSFLRLRAVDPGFDPHNVLTMAVSVAGRRDYVGAGRETLYRTLIERVEAVSGVRLASMTNHLPLAGDTWGMNVAIEGRPLPVRGRELHTIYRVARPNYFAAMRMRLAKGRDFTDRDTAGTPPVALINETLAKREFPNEDPLGKRITLDDPRRNPKWLTVVGVVKSVKQRWADAPDNEVYIPFLQDPGFLSGAPPWTSYITLVVRTDVDAATLTRAVKNAIWSVDRNLPLSQVQTLEHAIGNAIWQSRFSLLLIGIFAGLALVLAMLGIYGVMAYEVTQRTHEIGIRMALGAGRARIVKLIANQTLPLALAGIFCGLCGAAGSVRLMRTMLYEVDTLDPATFAAVAVLVLAVSTLAALAPARGATRVDPMITLRHE
;
A
#
# COMPACT_ATOMS: atom_id res chain seq x y z
N MET A 1 13.30 -19.09 31.66
CA MET A 1 12.17 -19.86 31.09
C MET A 1 10.81 -19.31 31.46
N VAL A 2 10.48 -19.07 32.74
CA VAL A 2 9.16 -18.51 33.11
C VAL A 2 8.86 -17.18 32.40
N LEU A 3 9.83 -16.25 32.38
CA LEU A 3 9.72 -14.97 31.67
C LEU A 3 9.56 -15.13 30.14
N SER A 4 10.21 -16.13 29.52
CA SER A 4 10.10 -16.35 28.06
C SER A 4 8.77 -16.98 27.68
N LEU A 5 8.23 -17.88 28.51
CA LEU A 5 6.89 -18.44 28.35
C LEU A 5 5.80 -17.40 28.60
N ALA A 6 5.95 -16.57 29.64
CA ALA A 6 5.04 -15.45 29.89
C ALA A 6 5.05 -14.43 28.75
N GLY A 7 6.24 -14.07 28.24
CA GLY A 7 6.39 -13.23 27.06
C GLY A 7 5.77 -13.86 25.80
N GLY A 8 5.96 -15.17 25.59
CA GLY A 8 5.32 -15.91 24.51
C GLY A 8 3.80 -15.94 24.60
N ALA A 9 3.24 -16.15 25.80
CA ALA A 9 1.81 -16.13 26.04
C ALA A 9 1.20 -14.73 25.81
N LEU A 10 1.88 -13.68 26.27
CA LEU A 10 1.46 -12.29 26.08
C LEU A 10 1.56 -11.88 24.60
N GLY A 11 2.60 -12.36 23.90
CA GLY A 11 2.75 -12.22 22.45
C GLY A 11 1.63 -12.92 21.67
N LEU A 12 1.22 -14.12 22.08
CA LEU A 12 0.07 -14.83 21.50
C LEU A 12 -1.25 -14.10 21.75
N PHE A 13 -1.45 -13.56 22.96
CA PHE A 13 -2.62 -12.75 23.27
C PHE A 13 -2.67 -11.48 22.40
N LEU A 14 -1.54 -10.78 22.26
CA LEU A 14 -1.42 -9.63 21.37
C LEU A 14 -1.65 -10.01 19.91
N ALA A 15 -1.16 -11.17 19.46
CA ALA A 15 -1.43 -11.68 18.12
C ALA A 15 -2.93 -11.96 17.90
N ALA A 16 -3.60 -12.59 18.87
CA ALA A 16 -5.04 -12.85 18.81
C ALA A 16 -5.87 -11.56 18.80
N TRP A 17 -5.50 -10.59 19.63
CA TRP A 17 -6.17 -9.31 19.71
C TRP A 17 -5.91 -8.46 18.45
N SER A 18 -4.66 -8.37 18.00
CA SER A 18 -4.28 -7.59 16.83
C SER A 18 -4.84 -8.18 15.53
N THR A 19 -4.89 -9.50 15.37
CA THR A 19 -5.55 -10.13 14.21
C THR A 19 -7.03 -9.78 14.15
N ARG A 20 -7.74 -9.83 15.29
CA ARG A 20 -9.15 -9.39 15.38
C ARG A 20 -9.33 -7.89 15.16
N ALA A 21 -8.46 -7.06 15.72
CA ALA A 21 -8.50 -5.61 15.54
C ALA A 21 -8.19 -5.22 14.10
N LEU A 22 -7.21 -5.88 13.47
CA LEU A 22 -6.86 -5.71 12.06
C LEU A 22 -8.01 -6.17 11.17
N GLN A 23 -8.63 -7.33 11.45
CA GLN A 23 -9.85 -7.77 10.77
C GLN A 23 -10.98 -6.76 10.91
N ALA A 24 -11.16 -6.15 12.10
CA ALA A 24 -12.19 -5.14 12.32
C ALA A 24 -11.90 -3.80 11.62
N LEU A 25 -10.64 -3.39 11.56
CA LEU A 25 -10.21 -2.19 10.83
C LEU A 25 -10.28 -2.39 9.31
N LEU A 26 -10.10 -3.64 8.87
CA LEU A 26 -10.21 -4.08 7.49
C LEU A 26 -11.60 -4.59 7.14
N ARG A 27 -12.57 -4.54 8.05
CA ARG A 27 -13.97 -4.81 7.72
C ARG A 27 -14.40 -3.74 6.73
N PRO A 28 -14.67 -4.10 5.48
CA PRO A 28 -15.24 -3.18 4.53
C PRO A 28 -16.73 -3.06 4.81
N ASP A 29 -17.27 -1.86 4.64
CA ASP A 29 -18.71 -1.60 4.71
C ASP A 29 -19.54 -2.32 3.61
N SER A 30 -18.91 -3.15 2.76
CA SER A 30 -19.59 -3.92 1.72
C SER A 30 -19.07 -5.36 1.66
N GLY A 31 -20.00 -6.32 1.67
CA GLY A 31 -19.75 -7.77 1.76
C GLY A 31 -18.95 -8.41 0.61
N GLU A 32 -18.53 -7.65 -0.40
CA GLU A 32 -17.79 -8.17 -1.58
C GLU A 32 -16.32 -8.53 -1.28
N PHE A 33 -15.76 -8.07 -0.15
CA PHE A 33 -14.35 -8.35 0.19
C PHE A 33 -14.11 -9.78 0.69
N ARG A 34 -15.16 -10.43 1.20
CA ARG A 34 -15.12 -11.84 1.63
C ARG A 34 -14.88 -12.79 0.46
N GLU A 35 -15.27 -12.39 -0.75
CA GLU A 35 -15.12 -13.18 -1.98
C GLU A 35 -13.73 -13.05 -2.63
N ARG A 36 -13.00 -11.96 -2.38
CA ARG A 36 -11.71 -11.67 -3.05
C ARG A 36 -10.46 -12.05 -2.27
N LEU A 37 -10.58 -12.40 -0.99
CA LEU A 37 -9.55 -13.12 -0.24
C LEU A 37 -10.01 -14.58 -0.13
N PRO A 38 -9.54 -15.50 -0.99
CA PRO A 38 -9.94 -16.92 -0.99
C PRO A 38 -9.62 -17.68 0.33
N ARG A 39 -9.15 -16.97 1.35
CA ARG A 39 -8.66 -17.46 2.65
C ARG A 39 -8.95 -16.47 3.80
N TRP A 40 -9.95 -15.59 3.69
CA TRP A 40 -10.34 -14.68 4.79
C TRP A 40 -10.56 -15.45 6.11
N ASP A 41 -11.22 -16.60 6.00
CA ASP A 41 -11.52 -17.49 7.13
C ASP A 41 -10.28 -18.27 7.64
N GLN A 42 -9.13 -18.19 6.95
CA GLN A 42 -7.84 -18.77 7.39
C GLN A 42 -6.90 -17.73 8.02
N ILE A 43 -7.32 -16.45 8.10
CA ILE A 43 -6.54 -15.43 8.82
C ILE A 43 -6.80 -15.65 10.31
N GLY A 44 -5.99 -16.50 10.94
CA GLY A 44 -6.15 -16.89 12.33
C GLY A 44 -4.84 -17.34 12.97
N LEU A 45 -4.91 -17.64 14.27
CA LEU A 45 -3.83 -18.33 14.97
C LEU A 45 -3.93 -19.82 14.67
N ASP A 46 -3.17 -20.27 13.68
CA ASP A 46 -3.10 -21.68 13.32
C ASP A 46 -2.05 -22.42 14.15
N MET A 47 -2.17 -23.75 14.22
CA MET A 47 -1.21 -24.59 14.95
C MET A 47 0.26 -24.42 14.52
N PRO A 48 0.60 -24.21 13.23
CA PRO A 48 1.98 -23.91 12.85
C PRO A 48 2.51 -22.62 13.47
N VAL A 49 1.68 -21.58 13.61
CA VAL A 49 2.06 -20.30 14.24
C VAL A 49 2.25 -20.49 15.74
N LEU A 50 1.39 -21.27 16.40
CA LEU A 50 1.51 -21.61 17.82
C LEU A 50 2.78 -22.42 18.09
N LEU A 51 3.05 -23.46 17.31
CA LEU A 51 4.25 -24.28 17.42
C LEU A 51 5.52 -23.49 17.12
N PHE A 52 5.50 -22.63 16.10
CA PHE A 52 6.61 -21.73 15.80
C PHE A 52 6.88 -20.75 16.94
N THR A 53 5.83 -20.14 17.50
CA THR A 53 5.96 -19.20 18.63
C THR A 53 6.47 -19.91 19.88
N LEU A 54 5.98 -21.12 20.16
CA LEU A 54 6.46 -21.95 21.27
C LEU A 54 7.94 -22.32 21.08
N ALA A 55 8.32 -22.79 19.89
CA ALA A 55 9.70 -23.11 19.56
C ALA A 55 10.62 -21.89 19.73
N LEU A 56 10.19 -20.71 19.27
CA LEU A 56 10.93 -19.47 19.40
C LEU A 56 11.05 -19.03 20.88
N ALA A 57 9.99 -19.15 21.68
CA ALA A 57 9.99 -18.84 23.11
C ALA A 57 10.91 -19.78 23.92
N LEU A 58 10.95 -21.06 23.55
CA LEU A 58 11.87 -22.04 24.12
C LEU A 58 13.31 -21.74 23.69
N LEU A 59 13.55 -21.53 22.40
CA LEU A 59 14.87 -21.22 21.84
C LEU A 59 15.47 -19.95 22.45
N THR A 60 14.68 -18.87 22.53
CA THR A 60 15.09 -17.62 23.19
C THR A 60 15.35 -17.84 24.68
N GLY A 61 14.49 -18.59 25.38
CA GLY A 61 14.69 -18.96 26.77
C GLY A 61 15.97 -19.76 27.01
N ILE A 62 16.32 -20.67 26.09
CA ILE A 62 17.56 -21.45 26.13
C ILE A 62 18.75 -20.55 25.81
N LEU A 63 18.75 -19.81 24.70
CA LEU A 63 19.85 -18.90 24.31
C LEU A 63 20.18 -17.89 25.42
N PHE A 64 19.18 -17.16 25.91
CA PHE A 64 19.38 -16.13 26.93
C PHE A 64 19.50 -16.69 28.35
N GLY A 65 19.11 -17.94 28.60
CA GLY A 65 19.32 -18.63 29.88
C GLY A 65 20.69 -19.31 29.99
N THR A 66 21.16 -19.90 28.88
CA THR A 66 22.46 -20.59 28.80
C THR A 66 23.62 -19.61 28.73
N ALA A 67 23.48 -18.47 28.05
CA ALA A 67 24.52 -17.45 27.97
C ALA A 67 25.02 -16.96 29.36
N PRO A 68 24.15 -16.55 30.31
CA PRO A 68 24.58 -16.22 31.66
C PRO A 68 25.02 -17.45 32.48
N ALA A 69 24.42 -18.62 32.27
CA ALA A 69 24.80 -19.85 32.99
C ALA A 69 26.23 -20.32 32.64
N PHE A 70 26.63 -20.24 31.37
CA PHE A 70 28.01 -20.51 30.94
C PHE A 70 28.99 -19.42 31.39
N ALA A 71 28.55 -18.16 31.45
CA ALA A 71 29.36 -17.07 31.99
C ALA A 71 29.63 -17.23 33.51
N SER A 72 28.63 -17.69 34.27
CA SER A 72 28.80 -18.00 35.71
C SER A 72 29.59 -19.29 35.95
N ALA A 73 29.50 -20.29 35.07
CA ALA A 73 30.22 -21.56 35.22
C ALA A 73 31.73 -21.46 34.92
N ARG A 74 32.17 -20.42 34.20
CA ARG A 74 33.60 -20.13 33.92
C ARG A 74 34.22 -19.09 34.85
N GLY A 75 33.44 -18.51 35.76
CA GLY A 75 33.97 -17.59 36.77
C GLY A 75 34.65 -18.38 37.88
N ASP A 76 35.97 -18.20 38.02
CA ASP A 76 36.72 -18.84 39.09
C ASP A 76 36.22 -18.29 40.44
N VAL A 77 35.68 -19.14 41.30
CA VAL A 77 35.09 -18.74 42.61
C VAL A 77 36.14 -18.03 43.48
N ASN A 78 37.42 -18.28 43.22
CA ASN A 78 38.56 -17.60 43.85
C ASN A 78 38.74 -16.14 43.39
N ASP A 79 38.40 -15.80 42.15
CA ASP A 79 38.46 -14.41 41.66
C ASP A 79 37.30 -13.59 42.22
N ALA A 80 36.10 -14.18 42.35
CA ALA A 80 34.94 -13.53 42.98
C ALA A 80 35.16 -13.20 44.48
N LEU A 81 35.97 -14.00 45.18
CA LEU A 81 36.36 -13.75 46.58
C LEU A 81 37.50 -12.71 46.70
N LYS A 82 38.40 -12.62 45.71
CA LYS A 82 39.44 -11.57 45.64
C LYS A 82 38.90 -10.22 45.12
N GLU A 83 37.78 -10.23 44.40
CA GLU A 83 37.11 -9.05 43.82
C GLU A 83 36.51 -8.11 44.87
N CYS A 84 36.26 -8.56 46.11
CA CYS A 84 35.75 -7.70 47.18
C CYS A 84 36.72 -6.58 47.63
N GLY A 85 38.00 -6.63 47.20
CA GLY A 85 39.02 -5.67 47.66
C GLY A 85 39.43 -4.57 46.67
N ARG A 86 39.19 -4.71 45.37
CA ARG A 86 39.70 -3.76 44.35
C ARG A 86 38.71 -3.64 43.21
N GLY A 87 38.06 -2.48 43.08
CA GLY A 87 37.00 -2.22 42.10
C GLY A 87 37.36 -2.54 40.65
N SER A 88 37.09 -3.79 40.24
CA SER A 88 37.17 -4.24 38.86
C SER A 88 35.77 -4.50 38.29
N THR A 89 35.53 -3.88 37.14
CA THR A 89 34.32 -3.95 36.33
C THR A 89 33.80 -5.39 36.15
N PRO A 90 32.54 -5.72 36.50
CA PRO A 90 31.99 -7.05 36.26
C PRO A 90 31.94 -7.35 34.75
N GLY A 91 32.54 -8.47 34.35
CA GLY A 91 32.41 -9.12 33.04
C GLY A 91 32.31 -8.21 31.81
N ALA A 92 33.42 -7.58 31.40
CA ALA A 92 33.49 -6.71 30.21
C ALA A 92 32.90 -7.34 28.93
N ALA A 93 32.98 -8.67 28.80
CA ALA A 93 32.38 -9.44 27.70
C ALA A 93 30.83 -9.36 27.70
N GLY A 94 30.18 -9.47 28.86
CA GLY A 94 28.72 -9.39 28.98
C GLY A 94 28.16 -7.99 28.73
N ALA A 95 28.89 -6.95 29.16
CA ALA A 95 28.56 -5.56 28.85
C ALA A 95 28.71 -5.27 27.35
N ARG A 96 29.77 -5.77 26.69
CA ARG A 96 29.99 -5.62 25.25
C ARG A 96 28.89 -6.30 24.43
N LEU A 97 28.47 -7.52 24.81
CA LEU A 97 27.40 -8.23 24.12
C LEU A 97 26.07 -7.48 24.17
N ARG A 98 25.65 -7.00 25.35
CA ARG A 98 24.42 -6.20 25.50
C ARG A 98 24.44 -4.92 24.66
N ARG A 99 25.58 -4.22 24.66
CA ARG A 99 25.78 -3.02 23.83
C ARG A 99 25.67 -3.33 22.33
N MET A 100 26.25 -4.43 21.87
CA MET A 100 26.12 -4.88 20.47
C MET A 100 24.68 -5.23 20.10
N LEU A 101 23.94 -5.89 20.99
CA LEU A 101 22.53 -6.21 20.77
C LEU A 101 21.68 -4.95 20.62
N VAL A 102 21.87 -3.94 21.47
CA VAL A 102 21.17 -2.64 21.36
C VAL A 102 21.54 -1.93 20.06
N VAL A 103 22.81 -1.92 19.66
CA VAL A 103 23.25 -1.34 18.38
C VAL A 103 22.57 -2.04 17.20
N ALA A 104 22.52 -3.37 17.20
CA ALA A 104 21.85 -4.15 16.15
C ALA A 104 20.34 -3.89 16.12
N GLU A 105 19.70 -3.79 17.27
CA GLU A 105 18.27 -3.51 17.40
C GLU A 105 17.91 -2.13 16.86
N ILE A 106 18.68 -1.09 17.24
CA ILE A 106 18.54 0.26 16.69
C ILE A 106 18.74 0.26 15.17
N ALA A 107 19.75 -0.47 14.68
CA ALA A 107 20.04 -0.56 13.24
C ALA A 107 18.86 -1.18 12.47
N VAL A 108 18.32 -2.30 12.95
CA VAL A 108 17.16 -2.97 12.34
C VAL A 108 15.91 -2.09 12.39
N ALA A 109 15.64 -1.45 13.54
CA ALA A 109 14.52 -0.52 13.68
C ALA A 109 14.62 0.65 12.70
N LEU A 110 15.82 1.21 12.53
CA LEU A 110 16.05 2.30 11.59
C LEU A 110 15.78 1.87 10.13
N VAL A 111 16.26 0.68 9.73
CA VAL A 111 16.00 0.13 8.39
C VAL A 111 14.50 0.00 8.12
N LEU A 112 13.75 -0.55 9.08
CA LEU A 112 12.29 -0.72 8.96
C LEU A 112 11.57 0.63 8.92
N LEU A 113 11.95 1.59 9.76
CA LEU A 113 11.37 2.94 9.77
C LEU A 113 11.65 3.72 8.49
N ILE A 114 12.86 3.61 7.92
CA ILE A 114 13.19 4.23 6.64
C ILE A 114 12.34 3.61 5.52
N GLY A 115 12.24 2.27 5.47
CA GLY A 115 11.38 1.58 4.51
C GLY A 115 9.91 2.01 4.62
N ALA A 116 9.38 2.08 5.85
CA ALA A 116 8.02 2.57 6.12
C ALA A 116 7.83 4.03 5.69
N GLY A 117 8.78 4.90 6.02
CA GLY A 117 8.73 6.33 5.70
C GLY A 117 8.78 6.60 4.19
N LEU A 118 9.64 5.89 3.46
CA LEU A 118 9.74 6.01 2.00
C LEU A 118 8.45 5.53 1.31
N LEU A 119 7.91 4.39 1.72
CA LEU A 119 6.66 3.88 1.17
C LEU A 119 5.49 4.84 1.50
N MET A 120 5.45 5.40 2.71
CA MET A 120 4.44 6.38 3.09
C MET A 120 4.54 7.66 2.24
N ARG A 121 5.74 8.20 2.03
CA ARG A 121 5.94 9.35 1.13
C ARG A 121 5.53 9.04 -0.30
N SER A 122 5.88 7.85 -0.78
CA SER A 122 5.49 7.39 -2.11
C SER A 122 3.97 7.33 -2.25
N PHE A 123 3.27 6.79 -1.24
CA PHE A 123 1.82 6.76 -1.20
C PHE A 123 1.18 8.16 -1.17
N LEU A 124 1.75 9.11 -0.42
CA LEU A 124 1.28 10.49 -0.38
C LEU A 124 1.46 11.19 -1.74
N ARG A 125 2.58 10.96 -2.44
CA ARG A 125 2.80 11.46 -3.80
C ARG A 125 1.81 10.85 -4.78
N LEU A 126 1.59 9.53 -4.69
CA LEU A 126 0.66 8.80 -5.54
C LEU A 126 -0.77 9.34 -5.44
N ARG A 127 -1.21 9.75 -4.24
CA ARG A 127 -2.54 10.35 -4.02
C ARG A 127 -2.71 11.74 -4.63
N ALA A 128 -1.62 12.46 -4.89
CA ALA A 128 -1.66 13.82 -5.45
C ALA A 128 -1.61 13.82 -6.98
N VAL A 129 -1.40 12.67 -7.62
CA VAL A 129 -1.33 12.55 -9.08
C VAL A 129 -2.72 12.67 -9.67
N ASP A 130 -2.87 13.54 -10.68
CA ASP A 130 -4.07 13.62 -11.50
C ASP A 130 -4.19 12.34 -12.35
N PRO A 131 -5.25 11.52 -12.17
CA PRO A 131 -5.44 10.31 -12.95
C PRO A 131 -5.94 10.57 -14.39
N GLY A 132 -6.26 11.82 -14.73
CA GLY A 132 -6.79 12.25 -16.03
C GLY A 132 -8.32 12.21 -16.13
N PHE A 133 -9.00 11.95 -15.02
CA PHE A 133 -10.46 11.92 -14.89
C PHE A 133 -10.87 12.26 -13.44
N ASP A 134 -12.15 12.56 -13.22
CA ASP A 134 -12.66 12.93 -11.90
C ASP A 134 -13.51 11.81 -11.29
N PRO A 135 -13.01 11.10 -10.25
CA PRO A 135 -13.77 10.03 -9.63
C PRO A 135 -14.90 10.54 -8.73
N HIS A 136 -14.94 11.83 -8.37
CA HIS A 136 -15.88 12.34 -7.37
C HIS A 136 -17.34 12.35 -7.85
N ASN A 137 -18.26 11.94 -6.96
CA ASN A 137 -19.71 11.89 -7.23
C ASN A 137 -20.04 11.09 -8.50
N VAL A 138 -19.41 9.92 -8.64
CA VAL A 138 -19.70 8.98 -9.73
C VAL A 138 -20.12 7.64 -9.14
N LEU A 139 -21.36 7.24 -9.39
CA LEU A 139 -21.86 5.91 -9.07
C LEU A 139 -21.56 4.96 -10.24
N THR A 140 -21.08 3.76 -9.92
CA THR A 140 -20.80 2.71 -10.90
C THR A 140 -21.53 1.43 -10.56
N MET A 141 -21.95 0.69 -11.58
CA MET A 141 -22.51 -0.66 -11.41
C MET A 141 -22.38 -1.47 -12.70
N ALA A 142 -22.06 -2.75 -12.58
CA ALA A 142 -22.03 -3.67 -13.71
C ALA A 142 -23.44 -4.21 -13.98
N VAL A 143 -23.90 -4.07 -15.22
CA VAL A 143 -25.16 -4.62 -15.72
C VAL A 143 -24.83 -5.83 -16.57
N SER A 144 -25.28 -7.01 -16.14
CA SER A 144 -25.10 -8.25 -16.89
C SER A 144 -26.34 -8.61 -17.70
N VAL A 145 -26.14 -9.04 -18.94
CA VAL A 145 -27.16 -9.65 -19.81
C VAL A 145 -26.78 -11.10 -20.17
N ALA A 146 -25.86 -11.69 -19.42
CA ALA A 146 -25.38 -13.06 -19.68
C ALA A 146 -26.55 -14.05 -19.72
N GLY A 147 -26.59 -14.86 -20.79
CA GLY A 147 -27.63 -15.88 -21.00
C GLY A 147 -29.00 -15.34 -21.46
N ARG A 148 -29.15 -14.02 -21.69
CA ARG A 148 -30.41 -13.41 -22.14
C ARG A 148 -30.45 -13.29 -23.67
N ARG A 149 -31.20 -14.17 -24.33
CA ARG A 149 -31.35 -14.20 -25.80
C ARG A 149 -32.03 -12.96 -26.37
N ASP A 150 -32.88 -12.29 -25.58
CA ASP A 150 -33.61 -11.08 -25.99
C ASP A 150 -32.70 -9.84 -26.05
N TYR A 151 -31.55 -9.88 -25.37
CA TYR A 151 -30.60 -8.78 -25.27
C TYR A 151 -29.37 -9.01 -26.15
N VAL A 152 -29.65 -9.28 -27.42
CA VAL A 152 -28.65 -9.45 -28.48
C VAL A 152 -28.98 -8.49 -29.64
N GLY A 153 -27.95 -7.95 -30.29
CA GLY A 153 -28.07 -7.01 -31.40
C GLY A 153 -28.90 -5.77 -31.02
N ALA A 154 -29.95 -5.50 -31.80
CA ALA A 154 -30.84 -4.36 -31.61
C ALA A 154 -31.59 -4.38 -30.26
N GLY A 155 -31.88 -5.57 -29.72
CA GLY A 155 -32.52 -5.70 -28.40
C GLY A 155 -31.62 -5.18 -27.28
N ARG A 156 -30.32 -5.44 -27.39
CA ARG A 156 -29.32 -4.96 -26.43
C ARG A 156 -29.12 -3.45 -26.49
N GLU A 157 -29.06 -2.90 -27.70
CA GLU A 157 -28.99 -1.45 -27.91
C GLU A 157 -30.20 -0.76 -27.28
N THR A 158 -31.41 -1.28 -27.58
CA THR A 158 -32.67 -0.73 -27.06
C THR A 158 -32.70 -0.76 -25.55
N LEU A 159 -32.31 -1.90 -24.94
CA LEU A 159 -32.19 -2.02 -23.49
C LEU A 159 -31.29 -0.92 -22.91
N TYR A 160 -30.05 -0.80 -23.39
CA TYR A 160 -29.10 0.14 -22.82
C TYR A 160 -29.48 1.60 -23.04
N ARG A 161 -30.11 1.93 -24.17
CA ARG A 161 -30.70 3.27 -24.40
C ARG A 161 -31.78 3.56 -23.36
N THR A 162 -32.75 2.66 -23.17
CA THR A 162 -33.82 2.83 -22.19
C THR A 162 -33.30 2.87 -20.75
N LEU A 163 -32.27 2.08 -20.41
CA LEU A 163 -31.64 2.15 -19.09
C LEU A 163 -31.04 3.54 -18.82
N ILE A 164 -30.28 4.10 -19.78
CA ILE A 164 -29.69 5.44 -19.63
C ILE A 164 -30.79 6.49 -19.46
N GLU A 165 -31.82 6.48 -20.32
CA GLU A 165 -32.96 7.41 -20.23
C GLU A 165 -33.65 7.36 -18.85
N ARG A 166 -33.86 6.16 -18.30
CA ARG A 166 -34.50 5.99 -16.98
C ARG A 166 -33.60 6.44 -15.84
N VAL A 167 -32.29 6.21 -15.95
CA VAL A 167 -31.32 6.62 -14.94
C VAL A 167 -31.12 8.14 -14.94
N GLU A 168 -31.06 8.77 -16.12
CA GLU A 168 -30.96 10.23 -16.24
C GLU A 168 -32.22 10.94 -15.75
N ALA A 169 -33.38 10.29 -15.78
CA ALA A 169 -34.62 10.81 -15.20
C ALA A 169 -34.63 10.85 -13.65
N VAL A 170 -33.66 10.22 -12.98
CA VAL A 170 -33.55 10.23 -11.51
C VAL A 170 -33.03 11.59 -11.04
N SER A 171 -33.78 12.26 -10.16
CA SER A 171 -33.37 13.55 -9.60
C SER A 171 -32.00 13.46 -8.90
N GLY A 172 -31.08 14.36 -9.26
CA GLY A 172 -29.70 14.39 -8.76
C GLY A 172 -28.69 13.66 -9.65
N VAL A 173 -29.15 12.90 -10.65
CA VAL A 173 -28.30 12.40 -11.75
C VAL A 173 -28.12 13.52 -12.78
N ARG A 174 -26.87 13.75 -13.18
CA ARG A 174 -26.50 14.76 -14.18
C ARG A 174 -26.24 14.16 -15.55
N LEU A 175 -25.59 12.99 -15.59
CA LEU A 175 -25.20 12.33 -16.82
C LEU A 175 -25.03 10.83 -16.57
N ALA A 176 -25.45 9.98 -17.51
CA ALA A 176 -25.16 8.56 -17.45
C ALA A 176 -24.56 8.05 -18.77
N SER A 177 -23.64 7.09 -18.67
CA SER A 177 -23.07 6.41 -19.83
C SER A 177 -22.59 5.01 -19.42
N MET A 178 -21.99 4.28 -20.36
CA MET A 178 -21.53 2.91 -20.12
C MET A 178 -20.17 2.64 -20.78
N THR A 179 -19.37 1.78 -20.15
CA THR A 179 -18.07 1.33 -20.64
C THR A 179 -17.79 -0.13 -20.26
N ASN A 180 -16.90 -0.82 -20.98
CA ASN A 180 -16.58 -2.23 -20.68
C ASN A 180 -15.79 -2.42 -19.38
N HIS A 181 -14.87 -1.52 -19.07
CA HIS A 181 -14.13 -1.52 -17.80
C HIS A 181 -13.83 -0.09 -17.36
N LEU A 182 -13.47 0.11 -16.09
CA LEU A 182 -13.17 1.43 -15.52
C LEU A 182 -11.65 1.65 -15.42
N PRO A 183 -11.15 2.87 -15.66
CA PRO A 183 -9.75 3.19 -15.42
C PRO A 183 -9.39 3.04 -13.93
N LEU A 184 -8.18 2.57 -13.63
CA LEU A 184 -7.66 2.33 -12.27
C LEU A 184 -8.45 1.32 -11.41
N ALA A 185 -9.45 0.62 -11.97
CA ALA A 185 -10.22 -0.39 -11.27
C ALA A 185 -9.62 -1.81 -11.37
N GLY A 186 -8.44 -1.95 -12.00
CA GLY A 186 -7.68 -3.21 -12.09
C GLY A 186 -8.08 -4.14 -13.24
N ASP A 187 -9.11 -3.81 -14.02
CA ASP A 187 -9.51 -4.52 -15.24
C ASP A 187 -9.04 -3.74 -16.48
N THR A 188 -8.23 -4.37 -17.33
CA THR A 188 -7.71 -3.78 -18.57
C THR A 188 -7.73 -4.81 -19.68
N TRP A 189 -8.35 -4.46 -20.80
CA TRP A 189 -8.45 -5.37 -21.95
C TRP A 189 -7.49 -4.93 -23.04
N GLY A 190 -6.59 -5.84 -23.40
CA GLY A 190 -5.55 -5.60 -24.40
C GLY A 190 -5.98 -6.02 -25.80
N MET A 191 -5.69 -5.18 -26.79
CA MET A 191 -5.69 -5.56 -28.20
C MET A 191 -4.43 -5.04 -28.88
N ASN A 192 -4.07 -5.65 -30.01
CA ASN A 192 -3.00 -5.14 -30.84
C ASN A 192 -3.57 -4.09 -31.79
N VAL A 193 -2.87 -2.96 -31.96
CA VAL A 193 -3.22 -1.97 -32.98
C VAL A 193 -2.21 -2.00 -34.13
N ALA A 194 -2.70 -1.83 -35.35
CA ALA A 194 -1.88 -1.51 -36.51
C ALA A 194 -2.40 -0.25 -37.20
N ILE A 195 -1.50 0.50 -37.82
CA ILE A 195 -1.80 1.76 -38.50
C ILE A 195 -1.66 1.54 -39.99
N GLU A 196 -2.60 2.08 -40.74
CA GLU A 196 -2.58 1.96 -42.19
C GLU A 196 -1.34 2.62 -42.80
N GLY A 197 -0.72 1.94 -43.77
CA GLY A 197 0.45 2.45 -44.48
C GLY A 197 1.76 2.36 -43.67
N ARG A 198 1.75 1.82 -42.46
CA ARG A 198 2.96 1.51 -41.69
C ARG A 198 3.39 0.05 -41.94
N PRO A 199 4.71 -0.25 -41.90
CA PRO A 199 5.19 -1.63 -41.95
C PRO A 199 4.53 -2.47 -40.86
N LEU A 200 4.09 -3.68 -41.22
CA LEU A 200 3.46 -4.58 -40.26
C LEU A 200 4.48 -5.04 -39.21
N PRO A 201 4.17 -4.96 -37.91
CA PRO A 201 5.07 -5.42 -36.87
C PRO A 201 5.33 -6.92 -37.00
N VAL A 202 6.54 -7.36 -36.62
CA VAL A 202 6.88 -8.78 -36.51
C VAL A 202 5.98 -9.42 -35.44
N ARG A 203 5.55 -10.67 -35.66
CA ARG A 203 4.75 -11.40 -34.66
C ARG A 203 5.44 -11.43 -33.30
N GLY A 204 4.69 -11.12 -32.23
CA GLY A 204 5.21 -10.98 -30.87
C GLY A 204 5.81 -9.60 -30.56
N ARG A 205 5.83 -8.68 -31.54
CA ARG A 205 6.22 -7.27 -31.37
C ARG A 205 5.11 -6.32 -31.82
N GLU A 206 3.87 -6.79 -31.86
CA GLU A 206 2.71 -5.94 -32.10
C GLU A 206 2.57 -4.86 -31.03
N LEU A 207 1.98 -3.72 -31.43
CA LEU A 207 1.71 -2.63 -30.51
C LEU A 207 0.50 -2.98 -29.65
N HIS A 208 0.76 -3.37 -28.41
CA HIS A 208 -0.29 -3.58 -27.42
C HIS A 208 -0.91 -2.23 -27.00
N THR A 209 -2.24 -2.18 -27.06
CA THR A 209 -3.05 -1.05 -26.61
C THR A 209 -4.20 -1.55 -25.75
N ILE A 210 -4.70 -0.69 -24.88
CA ILE A 210 -5.92 -0.97 -24.13
C ILE A 210 -7.09 -0.60 -25.02
N TYR A 211 -7.96 -1.58 -25.22
CA TYR A 211 -9.18 -1.47 -26.00
C TYR A 211 -10.34 -1.17 -25.05
N ARG A 212 -10.98 -0.01 -25.23
CA ARG A 212 -12.14 0.40 -24.43
C ARG A 212 -13.35 0.59 -25.31
N VAL A 213 -14.47 0.05 -24.86
CA VAL A 213 -15.78 0.37 -25.44
C VAL A 213 -16.40 1.49 -24.62
N ALA A 214 -16.88 2.52 -25.30
CA ALA A 214 -17.57 3.62 -24.67
C ALA A 214 -18.89 3.92 -25.40
N ARG A 215 -19.94 4.18 -24.64
CA ARG A 215 -21.14 4.83 -25.16
C ARG A 215 -20.92 6.35 -25.25
N PRO A 216 -21.76 7.08 -26.01
CA PRO A 216 -21.78 8.54 -25.97
C PRO A 216 -21.83 9.07 -24.53
N ASN A 217 -21.29 10.27 -24.31
CA ASN A 217 -21.21 10.93 -23.00
C ASN A 217 -20.30 10.26 -21.95
N TYR A 218 -19.61 9.15 -22.26
CA TYR A 218 -18.70 8.50 -21.31
C TYR A 218 -17.58 9.45 -20.84
N PHE A 219 -16.93 10.15 -21.77
CA PHE A 219 -15.84 11.07 -21.42
C PHE A 219 -16.35 12.25 -20.60
N ALA A 220 -17.52 12.78 -20.91
CA ALA A 220 -18.17 13.81 -20.09
C ALA A 220 -18.56 13.29 -18.69
N ALA A 221 -19.08 12.05 -18.59
CA ALA A 221 -19.42 11.41 -17.32
C ALA A 221 -18.17 11.21 -16.46
N MET A 222 -17.03 10.89 -17.07
CA MET A 222 -15.75 10.75 -16.38
C MET A 222 -14.97 12.07 -16.23
N ARG A 223 -15.48 13.18 -16.80
CA ARG A 223 -14.76 14.46 -16.93
C ARG A 223 -13.37 14.30 -17.58
N MET A 224 -13.25 13.37 -18.51
CA MET A 224 -12.07 13.22 -19.35
C MET A 224 -12.06 14.32 -20.41
N ARG A 225 -10.92 14.95 -20.62
CA ARG A 225 -10.79 16.05 -21.57
C ARG A 225 -10.51 15.55 -22.99
N LEU A 226 -11.36 15.94 -23.93
CA LEU A 226 -11.08 15.79 -25.36
C LEU A 226 -10.01 16.81 -25.78
N ALA A 227 -8.93 16.33 -26.39
CA ALA A 227 -7.82 17.16 -26.85
C ALA A 227 -8.01 17.66 -28.29
N LYS A 228 -8.55 16.81 -29.18
CA LYS A 228 -8.83 17.12 -30.59
C LYS A 228 -10.05 16.34 -31.09
N GLY A 229 -10.68 16.84 -32.15
CA GLY A 229 -11.77 16.15 -32.84
C GLY A 229 -13.10 16.21 -32.07
N ARG A 230 -13.88 15.12 -32.13
CA ARG A 230 -15.22 15.03 -31.51
C ARG A 230 -15.35 13.79 -30.61
N ASP A 231 -16.37 13.78 -29.75
CA ASP A 231 -16.80 12.59 -29.02
C ASP A 231 -17.65 11.68 -29.93
N PHE A 232 -17.94 10.46 -29.46
CA PHE A 232 -18.94 9.56 -30.01
C PHE A 232 -20.34 10.13 -29.84
N THR A 233 -21.19 9.81 -30.81
CA THR A 233 -22.59 10.21 -30.85
C THR A 233 -23.46 9.00 -31.13
N ASP A 234 -24.76 9.11 -30.89
CA ASP A 234 -25.70 8.03 -31.26
C ASP A 234 -25.80 7.77 -32.77
N ARG A 235 -25.16 8.61 -33.60
CA ARG A 235 -25.06 8.41 -35.05
C ARG A 235 -23.95 7.44 -35.44
N ASP A 236 -22.97 7.19 -34.57
CA ASP A 236 -21.85 6.28 -34.83
C ASP A 236 -22.30 4.82 -34.66
N THR A 237 -23.21 4.36 -35.53
CA THR A 237 -23.82 3.03 -35.52
C THR A 237 -23.08 2.03 -36.41
N ALA A 238 -23.38 0.74 -36.31
CA ALA A 238 -22.78 -0.31 -37.14
C ALA A 238 -22.95 -0.09 -38.67
N GLY A 239 -23.98 0.67 -39.10
CA GLY A 239 -24.22 1.00 -40.51
C GLY A 239 -23.46 2.22 -41.02
N THR A 240 -22.70 2.90 -40.17
CA THR A 240 -21.89 4.07 -40.55
C THR A 240 -20.41 3.71 -40.68
N PRO A 241 -19.59 4.56 -41.33
CA PRO A 241 -18.15 4.35 -41.38
C PRO A 241 -17.56 4.08 -39.98
N PRO A 242 -16.72 3.05 -39.79
CA PRO A 242 -16.15 2.74 -38.49
C PRO A 242 -15.23 3.85 -37.98
N VAL A 243 -15.41 4.23 -36.71
CA VAL A 243 -14.65 5.31 -36.08
C VAL A 243 -14.03 4.87 -34.76
N ALA A 244 -12.94 5.53 -34.36
CA ALA A 244 -12.29 5.33 -33.08
C ALA A 244 -11.80 6.67 -32.50
N LEU A 245 -11.61 6.70 -31.18
CA LEU A 245 -10.83 7.73 -30.50
C LEU A 245 -9.54 7.10 -29.98
N ILE A 246 -8.45 7.85 -29.96
CA ILE A 246 -7.18 7.41 -29.38
C ILE A 246 -6.78 8.35 -28.24
N ASN A 247 -5.95 7.88 -27.31
CA ASN A 247 -5.40 8.78 -26.31
C ASN A 247 -4.18 9.57 -26.81
N GLU A 248 -3.82 10.61 -26.07
CA GLU A 248 -2.67 11.47 -26.38
C GLU A 248 -1.35 10.70 -26.39
N THR A 249 -1.20 9.65 -25.57
CA THR A 249 0.00 8.80 -25.53
C THR A 249 0.20 8.10 -26.87
N LEU A 250 -0.84 7.40 -27.35
CA LEU A 250 -0.79 6.71 -28.64
C LEU A 250 -0.60 7.70 -29.79
N ALA A 251 -1.29 8.84 -29.75
CA ALA A 251 -1.14 9.90 -30.74
C ALA A 251 0.30 10.43 -30.82
N LYS A 252 0.94 10.75 -29.68
CA LYS A 252 2.33 11.24 -29.63
C LYS A 252 3.34 10.20 -30.12
N ARG A 253 3.09 8.93 -29.79
CA ARG A 253 4.01 7.83 -30.13
C ARG A 253 3.99 7.52 -31.62
N GLU A 254 2.80 7.42 -32.21
CA GLU A 254 2.63 6.91 -33.57
C GLU A 254 2.42 8.02 -34.63
N PHE A 255 2.06 9.23 -34.17
CA PHE A 255 1.87 10.41 -35.00
C PHE A 255 2.64 11.64 -34.44
N PRO A 256 3.95 11.53 -34.15
CA PRO A 256 4.69 12.62 -33.49
C PRO A 256 4.70 13.93 -34.28
N ASN A 257 4.62 13.86 -35.61
CA ASN A 257 4.65 15.00 -36.54
C ASN A 257 3.49 14.99 -37.54
N GLU A 258 2.43 14.23 -37.26
CA GLU A 258 1.27 14.09 -38.13
C GLU A 258 -0.01 14.38 -37.35
N ASP A 259 -1.06 14.88 -38.01
CA ASP A 259 -2.38 14.92 -37.37
C ASP A 259 -2.98 13.51 -37.37
N PRO A 260 -3.29 12.91 -36.21
CA PRO A 260 -3.92 11.59 -36.16
C PRO A 260 -5.36 11.61 -36.69
N LEU A 261 -6.03 12.77 -36.74
CA LEU A 261 -7.41 12.85 -37.22
C LEU A 261 -7.52 12.43 -38.69
N GLY A 262 -8.52 11.61 -38.99
CA GLY A 262 -8.77 11.06 -40.34
C GLY A 262 -7.86 9.88 -40.72
N LYS A 263 -6.83 9.57 -39.94
CA LYS A 263 -5.98 8.38 -40.15
C LYS A 263 -6.74 7.12 -39.79
N ARG A 264 -6.36 5.99 -40.38
CA ARG A 264 -7.00 4.69 -40.15
C ARG A 264 -6.12 3.77 -39.31
N ILE A 265 -6.76 3.12 -38.34
CA ILE A 265 -6.17 2.10 -37.47
C ILE A 265 -7.00 0.83 -37.52
N THR A 266 -6.43 -0.32 -37.18
CA THR A 266 -7.15 -1.58 -37.03
C THR A 266 -6.78 -2.24 -35.70
N LEU A 267 -7.77 -2.86 -35.05
CA LEU A 267 -7.56 -3.76 -33.92
C LEU A 267 -7.57 -5.24 -34.31
N ASP A 268 -7.96 -5.54 -35.56
CA ASP A 268 -7.89 -6.87 -36.15
C ASP A 268 -6.47 -7.16 -36.65
N ASP A 269 -6.17 -8.44 -36.91
CA ASP A 269 -4.91 -8.82 -37.58
C ASP A 269 -4.83 -8.11 -38.94
N PRO A 270 -3.88 -7.18 -39.14
CA PRO A 270 -3.78 -6.43 -40.38
C PRO A 270 -3.48 -7.30 -41.61
N ARG A 271 -3.09 -8.57 -41.38
CA ARG A 271 -2.82 -9.56 -42.43
C ARG A 271 -4.07 -10.30 -42.91
N ARG A 272 -5.24 -10.11 -42.27
CA ARG A 272 -6.46 -10.91 -42.49
C ARG A 272 -7.69 -10.06 -42.82
N ASN A 273 -7.60 -9.27 -43.89
CA ASN A 273 -8.67 -8.35 -44.33
C ASN A 273 -9.26 -7.52 -43.15
N PRO A 274 -8.43 -6.67 -42.53
CA PRO A 274 -8.77 -5.99 -41.28
C PRO A 274 -9.92 -5.00 -41.46
N LYS A 275 -10.74 -4.83 -40.41
CA LYS A 275 -11.69 -3.72 -40.33
C LYS A 275 -10.95 -2.44 -39.92
N TRP A 276 -10.81 -1.52 -40.86
CA TRP A 276 -10.20 -0.21 -40.60
C TRP A 276 -11.18 0.74 -39.91
N LEU A 277 -10.71 1.41 -38.85
CA LEU A 277 -11.41 2.46 -38.11
C LEU A 277 -10.74 3.80 -38.32
N THR A 278 -11.52 4.84 -38.60
CA THR A 278 -11.02 6.21 -38.77
C THR A 278 -10.93 6.91 -37.42
N VAL A 279 -9.79 7.50 -37.12
CA VAL A 279 -9.59 8.28 -35.89
C VAL A 279 -10.33 9.61 -36.01
N VAL A 280 -11.35 9.84 -35.18
CA VAL A 280 -12.20 11.05 -35.21
C VAL A 280 -11.94 12.01 -34.05
N GLY A 281 -11.04 11.65 -33.15
CA GLY A 281 -10.69 12.47 -31.99
C GLY A 281 -9.57 11.87 -31.15
N VAL A 282 -9.02 12.73 -30.31
CA VAL A 282 -7.93 12.40 -29.38
C VAL A 282 -8.35 12.82 -27.98
N VAL A 283 -8.31 11.90 -27.02
CA VAL A 283 -8.60 12.17 -25.61
C VAL A 283 -7.31 12.33 -24.81
N LYS A 284 -7.34 13.13 -23.75
CA LYS A 284 -6.22 13.18 -22.79
C LYS A 284 -6.03 11.80 -22.17
N SER A 285 -4.77 11.40 -22.04
CA SER A 285 -4.44 10.08 -21.50
C SER A 285 -4.83 9.97 -20.04
N VAL A 286 -5.43 8.84 -19.68
CA VAL A 286 -5.75 8.48 -18.30
C VAL A 286 -4.79 7.42 -17.80
N LYS A 287 -4.54 7.39 -16.49
CA LYS A 287 -3.73 6.33 -15.88
C LYS A 287 -4.57 5.06 -15.72
N GLN A 288 -3.95 3.92 -15.99
CA GLN A 288 -4.52 2.58 -15.74
C GLN A 288 -3.89 1.92 -14.53
N ARG A 289 -2.65 2.31 -14.21
CA ARG A 289 -1.95 2.03 -12.97
C ARG A 289 -1.40 3.34 -12.43
N TRP A 290 -1.57 3.56 -11.13
CA TRP A 290 -1.15 4.81 -10.49
C TRP A 290 0.35 5.09 -10.67
N ALA A 291 1.16 4.03 -10.59
CA ALA A 291 2.61 4.12 -10.60
C ALA A 291 3.24 4.23 -12.00
N ASP A 292 2.48 3.97 -13.06
CA ASP A 292 3.01 3.90 -14.42
C ASP A 292 2.66 5.15 -15.22
N ALA A 293 3.38 5.35 -16.33
CA ALA A 293 2.95 6.26 -17.37
C ALA A 293 1.61 5.78 -17.97
N PRO A 294 0.76 6.69 -18.48
CA PRO A 294 -0.46 6.29 -19.18
C PRO A 294 -0.16 5.34 -20.35
N ASP A 295 -0.87 4.21 -20.41
CA ASP A 295 -0.76 3.22 -21.49
C ASP A 295 -1.28 3.79 -22.83
N ASN A 296 -1.03 3.09 -23.94
CA ASN A 296 -1.66 3.40 -25.22
C ASN A 296 -3.13 2.94 -25.19
N GLU A 297 -4.06 3.77 -25.62
CA GLU A 297 -5.48 3.42 -25.57
C GLU A 297 -6.22 3.76 -26.86
N VAL A 298 -7.13 2.86 -27.24
CA VAL A 298 -8.08 3.01 -28.33
C VAL A 298 -9.48 2.82 -27.77
N TYR A 299 -10.36 3.77 -28.07
CA TYR A 299 -11.76 3.74 -27.70
C TYR A 299 -12.58 3.46 -28.95
N ILE A 300 -13.56 2.58 -28.83
CA ILE A 300 -14.52 2.21 -29.88
C ILE A 300 -15.93 2.53 -29.42
N PRO A 301 -16.79 3.11 -30.29
CA PRO A 301 -18.17 3.34 -29.94
C PRO A 301 -18.89 2.01 -29.79
N PHE A 302 -19.63 1.86 -28.70
CA PHE A 302 -20.40 0.65 -28.37
C PHE A 302 -21.23 0.10 -29.54
N LEU A 303 -21.86 0.99 -30.32
CA LEU A 303 -22.76 0.62 -31.42
C LEU A 303 -22.02 0.09 -32.66
N GLN A 304 -20.68 0.18 -32.72
CA GLN A 304 -19.87 -0.38 -33.80
C GLN A 304 -19.08 -1.61 -33.38
N ASP A 305 -19.22 -2.04 -32.12
CA ASP A 305 -18.54 -3.21 -31.58
C ASP A 305 -19.42 -4.47 -31.71
N PRO A 306 -19.07 -5.42 -32.60
CA PRO A 306 -19.89 -6.61 -32.80
C PRO A 306 -19.88 -7.53 -31.58
N GLY A 307 -18.81 -7.57 -30.80
CA GLY A 307 -18.70 -8.44 -29.63
C GLY A 307 -19.66 -8.02 -28.52
N PHE A 308 -19.77 -6.72 -28.27
CA PHE A 308 -20.70 -6.16 -27.31
C PHE A 308 -22.15 -6.16 -27.79
N LEU A 309 -22.42 -6.06 -29.09
CA LEU A 309 -23.79 -6.18 -29.61
C LEU A 309 -24.27 -7.63 -29.66
N SER A 310 -23.43 -8.56 -30.14
CA SER A 310 -23.82 -9.97 -30.37
C SER A 310 -23.78 -10.85 -29.11
N GLY A 311 -23.03 -10.45 -28.07
CA GLY A 311 -22.80 -11.29 -26.88
C GLY A 311 -21.98 -12.55 -27.18
N ALA A 312 -21.26 -12.59 -28.30
CA ALA A 312 -20.60 -13.78 -28.82
C ALA A 312 -19.42 -14.30 -27.97
N PRO A 313 -18.88 -13.50 -27.02
CA PRO A 313 -18.17 -14.07 -25.87
C PRO A 313 -18.83 -13.80 -24.50
N PRO A 314 -18.75 -14.73 -23.53
CA PRO A 314 -19.31 -14.53 -22.18
C PRO A 314 -18.84 -13.25 -21.49
N TRP A 315 -17.58 -12.83 -21.72
CA TRP A 315 -17.02 -11.62 -21.12
C TRP A 315 -17.58 -10.31 -21.68
N THR A 316 -18.19 -10.29 -22.87
CA THR A 316 -18.88 -9.09 -23.37
C THR A 316 -20.33 -9.02 -22.90
N SER A 317 -20.78 -9.94 -22.04
CA SER A 317 -22.15 -9.99 -21.53
C SER A 317 -22.41 -9.04 -20.38
N TYR A 318 -21.41 -8.30 -19.89
CA TYR A 318 -21.59 -7.23 -18.91
C TYR A 318 -21.06 -5.90 -19.45
N ILE A 319 -21.62 -4.80 -18.95
CA ILE A 319 -21.11 -3.45 -19.18
C ILE A 319 -21.25 -2.64 -17.90
N THR A 320 -20.28 -1.76 -17.63
CA THR A 320 -20.31 -0.91 -16.44
C THR A 320 -21.04 0.38 -16.75
N LEU A 321 -22.13 0.63 -16.04
CA LEU A 321 -22.82 1.91 -16.01
C LEU A 321 -22.01 2.89 -15.17
N VAL A 322 -21.86 4.11 -15.68
CA VAL A 322 -21.20 5.24 -15.03
C VAL A 322 -22.21 6.37 -14.92
N VAL A 323 -22.54 6.78 -13.70
CA VAL A 323 -23.57 7.77 -13.41
C VAL A 323 -22.94 8.92 -12.62
N ARG A 324 -22.85 10.09 -13.23
CA ARG A 324 -22.39 11.30 -12.55
C ARG A 324 -23.55 11.99 -11.86
N THR A 325 -23.33 12.40 -10.62
CA THR A 325 -24.35 12.99 -9.75
C THR A 325 -23.92 14.36 -9.25
N ASP A 326 -24.87 15.25 -8.97
CA ASP A 326 -24.59 16.55 -8.31
C ASP A 326 -24.64 16.45 -6.77
N VAL A 327 -25.23 15.36 -6.26
CA VAL A 327 -25.25 14.98 -4.84
C VAL A 327 -24.31 13.80 -4.59
N ASP A 328 -24.13 13.42 -3.31
CA ASP A 328 -23.37 12.22 -2.94
C ASP A 328 -23.92 10.98 -3.66
N ALA A 329 -23.08 10.39 -4.51
CA ALA A 329 -23.39 9.24 -5.36
C ALA A 329 -23.88 8.03 -4.56
N ALA A 330 -23.40 7.85 -3.32
CA ALA A 330 -23.81 6.73 -2.47
C ALA A 330 -25.31 6.78 -2.13
N THR A 331 -25.87 7.99 -1.95
CA THR A 331 -27.29 8.19 -1.59
C THR A 331 -28.26 7.82 -2.72
N LEU A 332 -27.82 7.93 -3.97
CA LEU A 332 -28.63 7.65 -5.17
C LEU A 332 -28.64 6.17 -5.57
N THR A 333 -27.86 5.33 -4.89
CA THR A 333 -27.74 3.89 -5.18
C THR A 333 -29.10 3.20 -5.32
N ARG A 334 -30.02 3.40 -4.36
CA ARG A 334 -31.33 2.74 -4.39
C ARG A 334 -32.21 3.26 -5.52
N ALA A 335 -32.19 4.57 -5.77
CA ALA A 335 -33.00 5.20 -6.81
C ALA A 335 -32.56 4.73 -8.21
N VAL A 336 -31.25 4.70 -8.47
CA VAL A 336 -30.69 4.23 -9.74
C VAL A 336 -30.97 2.74 -9.96
N LYS A 337 -30.81 1.89 -8.92
CA LYS A 337 -31.18 0.46 -9.01
C LYS A 337 -32.66 0.26 -9.35
N ASN A 338 -33.54 1.01 -8.70
CA ASN A 338 -34.98 0.94 -8.99
C ASN A 338 -35.31 1.42 -10.41
N ALA A 339 -34.62 2.44 -10.92
CA ALA A 339 -34.78 2.89 -12.30
C ALA A 339 -34.40 1.79 -13.31
N ILE A 340 -33.31 1.07 -13.08
CA ILE A 340 -32.91 -0.08 -13.92
C ILE A 340 -33.94 -1.21 -13.81
N TRP A 341 -34.34 -1.58 -12.59
CA TRP A 341 -35.32 -2.65 -12.38
C TRP A 341 -36.75 -2.32 -12.82
N SER A 342 -37.05 -1.05 -13.10
CA SER A 342 -38.30 -0.65 -13.75
C SER A 342 -38.34 -1.04 -15.24
N VAL A 343 -37.17 -1.20 -15.88
CA VAL A 343 -37.05 -1.69 -17.25
C VAL A 343 -37.08 -3.21 -17.29
N ASP A 344 -36.25 -3.85 -16.48
CA ASP A 344 -36.27 -5.30 -16.29
C ASP A 344 -35.77 -5.67 -14.88
N ARG A 345 -36.67 -6.23 -14.08
CA ARG A 345 -36.42 -6.63 -12.69
C ARG A 345 -35.44 -7.80 -12.57
N ASN A 346 -35.23 -8.56 -13.64
CA ASN A 346 -34.36 -9.73 -13.67
C ASN A 346 -32.94 -9.40 -14.13
N LEU A 347 -32.59 -8.12 -14.33
CA LEU A 347 -31.21 -7.72 -14.63
C LEU A 347 -30.33 -7.86 -13.38
N PRO A 348 -29.28 -8.70 -13.42
CA PRO A 348 -28.29 -8.76 -12.37
C PRO A 348 -27.47 -7.47 -12.35
N LEU A 349 -27.43 -6.85 -11.17
CA LEU A 349 -26.58 -5.71 -10.87
C LEU A 349 -25.51 -6.15 -9.88
N SER A 350 -24.24 -5.94 -10.23
CA SER A 350 -23.10 -6.22 -9.36
C SER A 350 -22.16 -5.02 -9.28
N GLN A 351 -21.21 -5.05 -8.33
CA GLN A 351 -20.21 -3.98 -8.17
C GLN A 351 -20.86 -2.60 -8.03
N VAL A 352 -21.95 -2.52 -7.26
CA VAL A 352 -22.68 -1.27 -7.06
C VAL A 352 -21.95 -0.44 -6.01
N GLN A 353 -21.14 0.51 -6.48
CA GLN A 353 -20.24 1.29 -5.64
C GLN A 353 -19.89 2.63 -6.29
N THR A 354 -19.46 3.60 -5.48
CA THR A 354 -18.86 4.85 -5.97
C THR A 354 -17.53 4.57 -6.68
N LEU A 355 -17.17 5.37 -7.69
CA LEU A 355 -15.93 5.20 -8.45
C LEU A 355 -14.68 5.34 -7.55
N GLU A 356 -14.72 6.20 -6.55
CA GLU A 356 -13.67 6.34 -5.52
C GLU A 356 -13.47 5.04 -4.74
N HIS A 357 -14.56 4.30 -4.47
CA HIS A 357 -14.51 3.02 -3.78
C HIS A 357 -14.00 1.93 -4.72
N ALA A 358 -14.43 1.92 -5.99
CA ALA A 358 -13.91 1.00 -7.00
C ALA A 358 -12.38 1.13 -7.16
N ILE A 359 -11.87 2.36 -7.24
CA ILE A 359 -10.43 2.64 -7.37
C ILE A 359 -9.71 2.37 -6.04
N GLY A 360 -10.30 2.75 -4.91
CA GLY A 360 -9.76 2.46 -3.58
C GLY A 360 -9.55 0.96 -3.35
N ASN A 361 -10.49 0.13 -3.82
CA ASN A 361 -10.42 -1.32 -3.76
C ASN A 361 -9.28 -1.89 -4.64
N ALA A 362 -8.91 -1.23 -5.74
CA ALA A 362 -7.79 -1.66 -6.57
C ALA A 362 -6.41 -1.44 -5.91
N ILE A 363 -6.29 -0.50 -4.96
CA ILE A 363 -5.03 -0.17 -4.26
C ILE A 363 -4.97 -0.81 -2.85
N TRP A 364 -5.93 -1.67 -2.51
CA TRP A 364 -6.04 -2.32 -1.20
C TRP A 364 -4.72 -3.00 -0.77
N GLN A 365 -4.11 -3.78 -1.67
CA GLN A 365 -2.89 -4.54 -1.39
C GLN A 365 -1.71 -3.64 -0.96
N SER A 366 -1.56 -2.48 -1.61
CA SER A 366 -0.53 -1.51 -1.29
C SER A 366 -0.79 -0.84 0.06
N ARG A 367 -2.05 -0.52 0.38
CA ARG A 367 -2.44 0.04 1.69
C ARG A 367 -2.21 -0.96 2.83
N PHE A 368 -2.53 -2.23 2.60
CA PHE A 368 -2.30 -3.30 3.57
C PHE A 368 -0.80 -3.47 3.87
N SER A 369 0.03 -3.54 2.83
CA SER A 369 1.49 -3.63 2.97
C SER A 369 2.08 -2.43 3.73
N LEU A 370 1.62 -1.21 3.39
CA LEU A 370 2.01 0.03 4.09
C LEU A 370 1.67 -0.02 5.58
N LEU A 371 0.46 -0.46 5.92
CA LEU A 371 0.00 -0.58 7.30
C LEU A 371 0.84 -1.60 8.07
N LEU A 372 1.09 -2.77 7.48
CA LEU A 372 1.87 -3.83 8.12
C LEU A 372 3.33 -3.41 8.36
N ILE A 373 3.97 -2.80 7.36
CA ILE A 373 5.33 -2.26 7.47
C ILE A 373 5.39 -1.15 8.52
N GLY A 374 4.38 -0.27 8.56
CA GLY A 374 4.25 0.76 9.60
C GLY A 374 4.15 0.18 11.01
N ILE A 375 3.33 -0.87 11.20
CA ILE A 375 3.22 -1.57 12.48
C ILE A 375 4.54 -2.21 12.88
N PHE A 376 5.21 -2.93 11.98
CA PHE A 376 6.49 -3.57 12.28
C PHE A 376 7.60 -2.56 12.58
N ALA A 377 7.64 -1.45 11.85
CA ALA A 377 8.56 -0.35 12.14
C ALA A 377 8.28 0.28 13.52
N GLY A 378 7.01 0.47 13.88
CA GLY A 378 6.60 0.94 15.20
C GLY A 378 7.00 -0.03 16.33
N LEU A 379 6.77 -1.33 16.14
CA LEU A 379 7.17 -2.37 17.09
C LEU A 379 8.69 -2.43 17.26
N ALA A 380 9.45 -2.39 16.17
CA ALA A 380 10.91 -2.37 16.22
C ALA A 380 11.44 -1.14 16.97
N LEU A 381 10.79 0.02 16.82
CA LEU A 381 11.13 1.22 17.58
C LEU A 381 10.86 1.05 19.08
N VAL A 382 9.73 0.44 19.46
CA VAL A 382 9.41 0.14 20.87
C VAL A 382 10.42 -0.85 21.46
N LEU A 383 10.77 -1.90 20.72
CA LEU A 383 11.78 -2.87 21.14
C LEU A 383 13.14 -2.17 21.36
N ALA A 384 13.59 -1.36 20.40
CA ALA A 384 14.81 -0.57 20.54
C ALA A 384 14.79 0.35 21.78
N MET A 385 13.66 1.00 22.07
CA MET A 385 13.49 1.77 23.31
C MET A 385 13.67 0.92 24.56
N LEU A 386 13.04 -0.27 24.60
CA LEU A 386 13.14 -1.18 25.73
C LEU A 386 14.56 -1.75 25.90
N GLY A 387 15.25 -2.06 24.80
CA GLY A 387 16.65 -2.50 24.82
C GLY A 387 17.58 -1.44 25.39
N ILE A 388 17.46 -0.19 24.93
CA ILE A 388 18.20 0.96 25.48
C ILE A 388 17.87 1.14 26.97
N TYR A 389 16.58 1.16 27.31
CA TYR A 389 16.14 1.29 28.70
C TYR A 389 16.74 0.20 29.58
N GLY A 390 16.69 -1.07 29.15
CA GLY A 390 17.19 -2.22 29.91
C GLY A 390 18.70 -2.18 30.13
N VAL A 391 19.48 -1.89 29.08
CA VAL A 391 20.94 -1.73 29.22
C VAL A 391 21.27 -0.57 30.16
N MET A 392 20.54 0.53 30.07
CA MET A 392 20.81 1.70 30.89
C MET A 392 20.35 1.55 32.33
N ALA A 393 19.19 0.96 32.58
CA ALA A 393 18.75 0.62 33.92
C ALA A 393 19.75 -0.30 34.61
N TYR A 394 20.30 -1.27 33.88
CA TYR A 394 21.33 -2.16 34.38
C TYR A 394 22.64 -1.42 34.70
N GLU A 395 23.16 -0.60 33.77
CA GLU A 395 24.39 0.18 33.98
C GLU A 395 24.26 1.18 35.13
N VAL A 396 23.11 1.83 35.28
CA VAL A 396 22.79 2.71 36.42
C VAL A 396 22.79 1.92 37.71
N THR A 397 22.13 0.75 37.75
CA THR A 397 22.03 -0.09 38.95
C THR A 397 23.41 -0.53 39.42
N GLN A 398 24.28 -0.98 38.50
CA GLN A 398 25.65 -1.36 38.84
C GLN A 398 26.51 -0.20 39.37
N ARG A 399 26.20 1.05 38.99
CA ARG A 399 26.96 2.24 39.39
C ARG A 399 26.26 3.04 40.49
N THR A 400 25.19 2.53 41.09
CA THR A 400 24.40 3.24 42.10
C THR A 400 25.28 3.72 43.27
N HIS A 401 26.24 2.90 43.71
CA HIS A 401 27.16 3.24 44.78
C HIS A 401 28.13 4.38 44.39
N GLU A 402 28.76 4.30 43.21
CA GLU A 402 29.60 5.39 42.68
C GLU A 402 28.83 6.70 42.49
N ILE A 403 27.60 6.60 41.98
CA ILE A 403 26.70 7.75 41.79
C ILE A 403 26.32 8.35 43.14
N GLY A 404 26.04 7.52 44.15
CA GLY A 404 25.75 7.93 45.53
C GLY A 404 26.92 8.67 46.18
N ILE A 405 28.15 8.13 46.07
CA ILE A 405 29.37 8.80 46.57
C ILE A 405 29.57 10.15 45.87
N ARG A 406 29.44 10.21 44.54
CA ARG A 406 29.59 11.47 43.78
C ARG A 406 28.54 12.50 44.17
N MET A 407 27.29 12.07 44.41
CA MET A 407 26.22 12.94 44.89
C MET A 407 26.49 13.44 46.31
N ALA A 408 26.99 12.59 47.21
CA ALA A 408 27.39 12.96 48.56
C ALA A 408 28.56 13.96 48.58
N LEU A 409 29.48 13.86 47.60
CA LEU A 409 30.55 14.82 47.37
C LEU A 409 30.11 16.10 46.62
N GLY A 410 28.79 16.31 46.42
CA GLY A 410 28.23 17.53 45.84
C GLY A 410 28.13 17.57 44.31
N ALA A 411 28.24 16.42 43.61
CA ALA A 411 28.03 16.40 42.16
C ALA A 411 26.57 16.74 41.81
N GLY A 412 26.36 17.80 41.02
CA GLY A 412 25.02 18.17 40.56
C GLY A 412 24.36 17.12 39.65
N ARG A 413 23.02 17.01 39.73
CA ARG A 413 22.21 16.05 38.93
C ARG A 413 22.49 16.10 37.43
N ALA A 414 22.75 17.29 36.89
CA ALA A 414 23.11 17.48 35.47
C ALA A 414 24.41 16.75 35.08
N ARG A 415 25.37 16.62 36.00
CA ARG A 415 26.65 15.93 35.77
C ARG A 415 26.44 14.41 35.66
N ILE A 416 25.52 13.86 36.46
CA ILE A 416 25.13 12.45 36.40
C ILE A 416 24.36 12.15 35.11
N VAL A 417 23.40 13.00 34.74
CA VAL A 417 22.68 12.86 33.46
C VAL A 417 23.63 12.95 32.26
N LYS A 418 24.60 13.87 32.27
CA LYS A 418 25.63 13.97 31.22
C LYS A 418 26.52 12.72 31.14
N LEU A 419 26.90 12.15 32.28
CA LEU A 419 27.68 10.92 32.33
C LEU A 419 26.93 9.75 31.69
N ILE A 420 25.64 9.62 32.00
CA ILE A 420 24.77 8.57 31.47
C ILE A 420 24.53 8.79 29.96
N ALA A 421 24.26 10.04 29.55
CA ALA A 421 24.11 10.41 28.15
C ALA A 421 25.35 10.09 27.31
N ASN A 422 26.55 10.32 27.84
CA ASN A 422 27.81 9.99 27.17
C ASN A 422 28.04 8.48 26.98
N GLN A 423 27.33 7.62 27.71
CA GLN A 423 27.40 6.16 27.55
C GLN A 423 26.36 5.65 26.54
N THR A 424 25.18 6.30 26.48
CA THR A 424 24.10 5.93 25.55
C THR A 424 24.27 6.47 24.15
N LEU A 425 24.73 7.71 24.04
CA LEU A 425 24.79 8.42 22.77
C LEU A 425 25.68 7.70 21.75
N PRO A 426 26.86 7.15 22.12
CA PRO A 426 27.67 6.37 21.18
C PRO A 426 26.97 5.12 20.66
N LEU A 427 26.16 4.44 21.49
CA LEU A 427 25.40 3.25 21.08
C LEU A 427 24.29 3.63 20.11
N ALA A 428 23.56 4.69 20.39
CA ALA A 428 22.54 5.22 19.50
C ALA A 428 23.14 5.66 18.16
N LEU A 429 24.25 6.40 18.19
CA LEU A 429 24.94 6.85 16.97
C LEU A 429 25.51 5.68 16.17
N ALA A 430 26.10 4.67 16.81
CA ALA A 430 26.58 3.47 16.13
C ALA A 430 25.42 2.69 15.48
N GLY A 431 24.31 2.51 16.20
CA GLY A 431 23.11 1.86 15.67
C GLY A 431 22.50 2.63 14.51
N ILE A 432 22.40 3.96 14.61
CA ILE A 432 21.93 4.83 13.53
C ILE A 432 22.87 4.71 12.32
N PHE A 433 24.18 4.79 12.51
CA PHE A 433 25.15 4.67 11.42
C PHE A 433 25.02 3.32 10.70
N CYS A 434 25.05 2.20 11.44
CA CYS A 434 24.86 0.87 10.88
C CYS A 434 23.49 0.72 10.19
N GLY A 435 22.43 1.28 10.78
CA GLY A 435 21.09 1.28 10.21
C GLY A 435 20.99 2.09 8.92
N LEU A 436 21.66 3.24 8.82
CA LEU A 436 21.69 4.06 7.61
C LEU A 436 22.40 3.31 6.47
N CYS A 437 23.55 2.67 6.77
CA CYS A 437 24.25 1.81 5.82
C CYS A 437 23.38 0.63 5.38
N GLY A 438 22.73 -0.05 6.32
CA GLY A 438 21.81 -1.14 6.05
C GLY A 438 20.64 -0.69 5.17
N ALA A 439 20.03 0.45 5.49
CA ALA A 439 18.88 0.99 4.76
C ALA A 439 19.26 1.39 3.34
N ALA A 440 20.41 2.03 3.15
CA ALA A 440 20.92 2.36 1.82
C ALA A 440 21.11 1.11 0.94
N GLY A 441 21.47 -0.03 1.54
CA GLY A 441 21.51 -1.33 0.87
C GLY A 441 20.12 -1.90 0.59
N SER A 442 19.26 -1.97 1.61
CA SER A 442 17.93 -2.60 1.55
C SER A 442 16.94 -1.85 0.65
N VAL A 443 16.98 -0.52 0.62
CA VAL A 443 16.02 0.27 -0.18
C VAL A 443 16.21 0.05 -1.68
N ARG A 444 17.38 -0.42 -2.14
CA ARG A 444 17.58 -0.83 -3.54
C ARG A 444 16.64 -1.97 -3.95
N LEU A 445 16.34 -2.88 -3.03
CA LEU A 445 15.39 -3.98 -3.26
C LEU A 445 13.95 -3.47 -3.36
N MET A 446 13.66 -2.30 -2.78
CA MET A 446 12.34 -1.67 -2.76
C MET A 446 12.12 -0.69 -3.91
N ARG A 447 13.12 -0.48 -4.79
CA ARG A 447 13.04 0.52 -5.88
C ARG A 447 11.81 0.33 -6.77
N THR A 448 11.40 -0.91 -7.02
CA THR A 448 10.23 -1.25 -7.85
C THR A 448 8.90 -0.96 -7.14
N MET A 449 8.92 -0.73 -5.83
CA MET A 449 7.74 -0.41 -5.02
C MET A 449 7.59 1.09 -4.76
N LEU A 450 8.63 1.88 -5.03
CA LEU A 450 8.63 3.33 -4.78
C LEU A 450 8.21 4.08 -6.04
N TYR A 451 7.05 4.74 -5.99
CA TYR A 451 6.61 5.70 -6.99
C TYR A 451 7.21 7.08 -6.75
N GLU A 452 7.92 7.60 -7.75
CA GLU A 452 8.50 8.96 -7.81
C GLU A 452 9.21 9.40 -6.52
N VAL A 453 9.82 8.48 -5.77
CA VAL A 453 10.61 8.79 -4.57
C VAL A 453 12.00 8.22 -4.76
N ASP A 454 13.02 9.05 -4.57
CA ASP A 454 14.41 8.60 -4.62
C ASP A 454 14.67 7.57 -3.52
N THR A 455 15.38 6.51 -3.87
CA THR A 455 15.79 5.45 -2.93
C THR A 455 16.68 5.98 -1.79
N LEU A 456 17.32 7.13 -1.99
CA LEU A 456 18.15 7.82 -1.01
C LEU A 456 17.62 9.22 -0.70
N ASP A 457 16.30 9.36 -0.55
CA ASP A 457 15.65 10.62 -0.17
C ASP A 457 16.21 11.16 1.17
N PRO A 458 17.04 12.23 1.16
CA PRO A 458 17.79 12.65 2.35
C PRO A 458 16.88 13.12 3.47
N ALA A 459 15.71 13.67 3.13
CA ALA A 459 14.77 14.16 4.13
C ALA A 459 14.10 13.03 4.90
N THR A 460 13.82 11.88 4.28
CA THR A 460 13.31 10.71 4.99
C THR A 460 14.37 10.10 5.90
N PHE A 461 15.59 9.93 5.38
CA PHE A 461 16.71 9.39 6.16
C PHE A 461 17.02 10.28 7.38
N ALA A 462 17.08 11.59 7.18
CA ALA A 462 17.32 12.55 8.26
C ALA A 462 16.18 12.57 9.30
N ALA A 463 14.92 12.61 8.84
CA ALA A 463 13.77 12.63 9.75
C ALA A 463 13.71 11.37 10.62
N VAL A 464 13.94 10.19 10.04
CA VAL A 464 13.94 8.92 10.78
C VAL A 464 15.15 8.81 11.71
N ALA A 465 16.34 9.24 11.30
CA ALA A 465 17.51 9.28 12.17
C ALA A 465 17.31 10.20 13.38
N VAL A 466 16.73 11.39 13.18
CA VAL A 466 16.40 12.33 14.25
C VAL A 466 15.32 11.73 15.18
N LEU A 467 14.30 11.08 14.63
CA LEU A 467 13.27 10.40 15.40
C LEU A 467 13.87 9.32 16.30
N VAL A 468 14.70 8.43 15.75
CA VAL A 468 15.35 7.35 16.52
C VAL A 468 16.29 7.92 17.57
N LEU A 469 17.02 9.00 17.26
CA LEU A 469 17.87 9.68 18.22
C LEU A 469 17.07 10.30 19.38
N ALA A 470 15.98 10.99 19.08
CA ALA A 470 15.08 11.57 20.08
C ALA A 470 14.46 10.49 20.98
N VAL A 471 14.03 9.39 20.37
CA VAL A 471 13.45 8.26 21.09
C VAL A 471 14.49 7.55 21.97
N SER A 472 15.70 7.34 21.44
CA SER A 472 16.82 6.73 22.17
C SER A 472 17.24 7.57 23.37
N THR A 473 17.29 8.89 23.20
CA THR A 473 17.61 9.82 24.30
C THR A 473 16.51 9.86 25.35
N LEU A 474 15.23 9.83 24.95
CA LEU A 474 14.11 9.73 25.90
C LEU A 474 14.16 8.42 26.71
N ALA A 475 14.42 7.28 26.06
CA ALA A 475 14.56 5.99 26.73
C ALA A 475 15.71 5.98 27.74
N ALA A 476 16.83 6.66 27.43
CA ALA A 476 17.98 6.82 28.32
C ALA A 476 17.71 7.74 29.52
N LEU A 477 16.86 8.76 29.35
CA LEU A 477 16.58 9.76 30.39
C LEU A 477 15.76 9.20 31.56
N ALA A 478 14.91 8.20 31.33
CA ALA A 478 14.08 7.59 32.37
C ALA A 478 14.92 6.96 33.51
N PRO A 479 15.84 6.01 33.26
CA PRO A 479 16.70 5.46 34.30
C PRO A 479 17.68 6.49 34.86
N ALA A 480 18.14 7.46 34.05
CA ALA A 480 18.99 8.55 34.53
C ALA A 480 18.30 9.42 35.59
N ARG A 481 17.03 9.78 35.37
CA ARG A 481 16.23 10.51 36.36
C ARG A 481 15.98 9.69 37.60
N GLY A 482 15.71 8.39 37.45
CA GLY A 482 15.60 7.45 38.57
C GLY A 482 16.84 7.49 39.46
N ALA A 483 18.04 7.39 38.89
CA ALA A 483 19.31 7.45 39.61
C ALA A 483 19.49 8.73 40.43
N THR A 484 19.07 9.88 39.89
CA THR A 484 19.23 11.19 40.56
C THR A 484 18.23 11.46 41.70
N ARG A 485 17.21 10.60 41.85
CA ARG A 485 16.18 10.69 42.89
C ARG A 485 16.43 9.76 44.08
N VAL A 486 17.43 8.88 44.00
CA VAL A 486 17.81 8.00 45.10
C VAL A 486 18.49 8.84 46.19
N ASP A 487 18.02 8.70 47.44
CA ASP A 487 18.56 9.41 48.60
C ASP A 487 19.97 8.86 48.93
N PRO A 488 21.03 9.71 48.91
CA PRO A 488 22.40 9.30 49.20
C PRO A 488 22.55 8.56 50.54
N MET A 489 21.72 8.90 51.52
CA MET A 489 21.77 8.31 52.87
C MET A 489 21.26 6.86 52.92
N ILE A 490 20.39 6.46 51.99
CA ILE A 490 19.90 5.08 51.89
C ILE A 490 20.92 4.20 51.16
N THR A 491 21.64 4.74 50.18
CA THR A 491 22.66 4.01 49.41
C THR A 491 23.95 3.69 50.17
N LEU A 492 24.24 4.39 51.27
CA LEU A 492 25.41 4.15 52.14
C LEU A 492 25.11 3.19 53.30
N ARG A 493 23.85 2.79 53.50
CA ARG A 493 23.40 1.94 54.62
C ARG A 493 23.09 0.48 54.24
N HIS A 494 23.05 0.16 52.95
CA HIS A 494 22.95 -1.21 52.47
C HIS A 494 24.35 -1.79 52.25
N GLU A 495 24.92 -2.35 53.33
CA GLU A 495 25.86 -3.48 53.28
C GLU A 495 25.11 -4.76 53.62
#